data_AF-A0A1J5NV19-F1
#
_entry.id   AF-A0A1J5NV19-F1
#
_cell.length_a   1.000
_cell.length_b   1.000
_cell.length_c   1.000
_cell.angle_alpha   90.00
_cell.angle_beta   90.00
_cell.angle_gamma   90.00
#
_symmetry.space_group_name_H-M   'P 1'
#
loop_
_entity.id
_entity.type
_entity.pdbx_description
1 polymer ?
#
loop_
_entity_poly.entity_id
_entity_poly.type
_entity_poly.pdbx_seq_one_letter_code
_entity_poly.pdbx_strand_id
1 'polypeptide(L)' 'MLPAFFTPSLEYGVYNFRADLPTDGTWALKFTARLFGEAQPLPASVVFKVVGRLPDAKPPNRRP' A
#
# COMPACT_ATOMS: atom_id res chain seq x y z
N MET A 1 -11.52 7.66 13.27
CA MET A 1 -10.76 7.59 12.00
C MET A 1 -10.91 6.19 11.46
N LEU A 2 -11.27 6.03 10.19
CA LEU A 2 -11.30 4.70 9.54
C LEU A 2 -9.86 4.27 9.23
N PRO A 3 -9.45 3.02 9.51
CA PRO A 3 -8.05 2.59 9.42
C PRO A 3 -7.50 2.52 7.99
N ALA A 4 -8.38 2.45 6.98
CA ALA A 4 -8.02 2.54 5.56
C ALA A 4 -9.23 2.97 4.71
N PHE A 5 -9.00 3.64 3.58
CA PHE A 5 -10.04 3.95 2.59
C PHE A 5 -9.49 3.94 1.16
N PHE A 6 -10.36 3.64 0.21
CA PHE A 6 -10.07 3.72 -1.23
C PHE A 6 -10.27 5.15 -1.71
N THR A 7 -9.31 5.68 -2.46
CA THR A 7 -9.46 6.98 -3.11
C THR A 7 -10.05 6.79 -4.51
N PRO A 8 -11.01 7.66 -4.93
CA PRO A 8 -11.51 7.64 -6.29
C PRO A 8 -10.36 7.85 -7.29
N SER A 9 -10.37 7.06 -8.37
CA SER A 9 -9.44 7.19 -9.50
C SER A 9 -10.24 7.24 -10.80
N LEU A 10 -9.80 8.07 -11.74
CA LEU A 10 -10.30 8.08 -13.11
C LEU A 10 -9.51 7.13 -14.01
N GLU A 11 -8.38 6.60 -13.53
CA GLU A 11 -7.58 5.63 -14.28
C GLU A 11 -8.18 4.23 -14.20
N TYR A 12 -8.41 3.66 -15.37
CA TYR A 12 -9.02 2.36 -15.50
C TYR A 12 -8.09 1.25 -15.01
N GLY A 13 -8.57 0.39 -14.12
CA GLY A 13 -7.80 -0.72 -13.56
C GLY A 13 -6.79 -0.34 -12.47
N VAL A 14 -6.71 0.95 -12.09
CA VAL A 14 -5.83 1.42 -11.01
C VAL A 14 -6.65 1.67 -9.75
N TYR A 15 -6.34 0.95 -8.68
CA TYR A 15 -6.95 1.12 -7.37
C TYR A 15 -6.00 1.83 -6.42
N ASN A 16 -6.42 2.99 -5.94
CA ASN A 16 -5.66 3.76 -4.97
C ASN A 16 -6.27 3.58 -3.57
N PHE A 17 -5.42 3.39 -2.57
CA PHE A 17 -5.85 3.30 -1.18
C PHE A 17 -4.91 4.09 -0.29
N ARG A 18 -5.46 4.60 0.81
CA ARG A 18 -4.70 5.21 1.89
C ARG A 18 -5.02 4.46 3.18
N ALA A 19 -3.98 4.13 3.93
CA ALA A 19 -4.10 3.47 5.23
C ALA A 19 -3.12 4.13 6.21
N ASP A 20 -3.60 4.37 7.43
CA ASP A 20 -2.74 4.81 8.54
C ASP A 20 -2.27 3.55 9.27
N LEU A 21 -0.96 3.28 9.22
CA LEU A 21 -0.36 2.05 9.74
C LEU A 21 0.46 2.38 10.99
N PRO A 22 -0.11 2.19 12.19
CA PRO A 22 0.47 2.70 13.43
C PRO A 22 1.67 1.90 13.92
N THR A 23 1.89 0.69 13.38
CA THR A 23 2.96 -0.22 13.83
C THR A 23 3.72 -0.82 12.67
N ASP A 24 4.99 -1.08 12.92
CA ASP A 24 5.86 -1.84 12.03
C ASP A 24 5.38 -3.27 11.89
N GLY A 25 5.70 -3.90 10.77
CA GLY A 25 5.40 -5.30 10.55
C GLY A 25 4.96 -5.62 9.14
N THR A 26 4.47 -6.84 8.97
CA THR A 26 3.88 -7.30 7.71
C THR A 26 2.40 -7.00 7.72
N TRP A 27 1.95 -6.22 6.75
CA TRP A 27 0.57 -5.82 6.57
C TRP A 27 0.01 -6.44 5.29
N ALA A 28 -1.29 -6.73 5.29
CA ALA A 28 -2.00 -7.21 4.12
C ALA A 28 -3.25 -6.37 3.90
N LEU A 29 -3.31 -5.66 2.78
CA LEU A 29 -4.55 -5.08 2.27
C LEU A 29 -5.32 -6.19 1.58
N LYS A 30 -6.56 -6.43 1.99
CA LYS A 30 -7.48 -7.37 1.35
C LYS A 30 -8.68 -6.60 0.83
N PHE A 31 -9.04 -6.83 -0.43
CA PHE A 31 -10.15 -6.13 -1.07
C PHE A 31 -10.75 -6.97 -2.19
N THR A 32 -11.95 -6.59 -2.63
CA THR A 32 -12.60 -7.21 -3.78
C THR A 32 -12.59 -6.22 -4.93
N ALA A 33 -11.96 -6.59 -6.04
CA ALA A 33 -11.87 -5.76 -7.24
C ALA A 33 -12.85 -6.24 -8.30
N ARG A 34 -13.48 -5.30 -9.01
CA ARG A 34 -14.27 -5.60 -10.20
C ARG A 34 -13.45 -5.23 -11.43
N LEU A 35 -12.87 -6.23 -12.08
CA LEU A 35 -12.05 -6.05 -13.28
C LEU A 35 -12.92 -6.04 -14.54
N PHE A 36 -12.47 -5.37 -15.60
CA PHE A 36 -13.13 -5.47 -16.91
C PHE A 36 -13.07 -6.88 -17.44
N GLY A 37 -14.15 -7.35 -18.06
CA GLY A 37 -14.18 -8.67 -18.68
C GLY A 37 -14.34 -9.83 -17.69
N GLU A 38 -14.24 -9.57 -16.39
CA GLU A 38 -14.53 -10.57 -15.36
C GLU A 38 -16.02 -10.57 -15.00
N ALA A 39 -16.60 -11.78 -14.96
CA ALA A 39 -18.01 -11.96 -14.67
C ALA A 39 -18.34 -11.69 -13.20
N GLN A 40 -17.38 -11.91 -12.30
CA GLN A 40 -17.54 -11.77 -10.86
C GLN A 40 -16.43 -10.91 -10.26
N PRO A 41 -16.73 -10.14 -9.20
CA PRO A 41 -15.69 -9.45 -8.43
C PRO A 41 -14.69 -10.45 -7.85
N LEU A 42 -13.40 -10.18 -8.00
CA LEU A 42 -12.32 -11.07 -7.58
C LEU A 42 -11.72 -10.60 -6.24
N PRO A 43 -11.49 -11.53 -5.29
CA PRO A 43 -10.73 -11.21 -4.09
C PRO A 43 -9.26 -10.99 -4.45
N ALA A 44 -8.69 -9.88 -3.99
CA ALA A 44 -7.30 -9.50 -4.16
C ALA A 44 -6.65 -9.23 -2.80
N SER A 45 -5.35 -9.47 -2.73
CA SER A 45 -4.55 -9.09 -1.57
C SER A 45 -3.19 -8.55 -1.97
N VAL A 46 -2.80 -7.45 -1.33
CA VAL A 46 -1.47 -6.86 -1.44
C VAL A 46 -0.81 -6.97 -0.08
N VAL A 47 0.28 -7.73 -0.01
CA VAL A 47 1.09 -7.90 1.20
C VAL A 47 2.31 -7.01 1.09
N PHE A 48 2.58 -6.21 2.12
CA PHE A 48 3.70 -5.29 2.14
C PHE A 48 4.25 -5.14 3.56
N LYS A 49 5.52 -4.74 3.67
CA LYS A 49 6.23 -4.60 4.94
C LYS A 49 6.39 -3.12 5.29
N VAL A 50 5.94 -2.75 6.49
CA VAL A 50 6.15 -1.43 7.08
C VAL A 50 7.33 -1.53 8.04
N VAL A 51 8.31 -0.66 7.86
CA VAL A 51 9.48 -0.56 8.72
C VAL A 51 9.58 0.89 9.18
N GLY A 52 9.44 1.14 10.49
CA GLY A 52 9.19 2.43 11.13
C GLY A 52 10.39 3.35 11.22
N ARG A 53 11.48 3.01 10.54
CA ARG A 53 12.60 3.89 10.24
C ARG A 53 13.25 3.41 8.95
N LEU A 54 13.25 4.26 7.92
CA LEU A 54 14.34 4.21 6.97
C LEU A 54 15.62 4.48 7.77
N PRO A 55 16.68 3.66 7.67
CA PRO A 55 17.95 4.03 8.27
C PRO A 55 18.34 5.39 7.70
N ASP A 56 18.74 6.33 8.58
CA ASP A 56 19.30 7.61 8.14
C ASP A 56 20.32 7.32 7.05
N ALA A 57 20.11 7.90 5.86
CA ALA A 57 21.04 7.78 4.76
C ALA A 57 22.39 8.28 5.27
N LYS A 58 23.33 7.36 5.54
CA LYS A 58 24.65 7.68 6.08
C LYS A 58 25.26 8.76 5.16
N PRO A 59 25.60 9.96 5.69
CA PRO A 59 26.22 10.99 4.86
C PRO A 59 27.46 10.41 4.18
N PRO A 60 27.73 10.71 2.90
CA PRO A 60 28.91 10.22 2.24
C PRO A 60 30.13 10.62 3.07
N ASN A 61 30.89 9.61 3.49
CA ASN A 61 32.07 9.75 4.33
C ASN A 61 33.07 10.67 3.59
N ARG A 62 33.12 11.96 3.94
CA ARG A 62 34.18 12.85 3.49
C ARG A 62 35.44 12.36 4.19
N ARG A 63 36.25 11.58 3.46
CA ARG A 63 37.58 11.17 3.91
C ARG A 63 38.46 12.42 4.11
N PRO A 64 39.37 12.40 5.09
CA PRO A 64 40.13 13.56 5.58
C PRO A 64 41.06 14.16 4.52
#